data_AF-A0AAE0YWP5-F1
#
_entry.id   AF-A0AAE0YWP5-F1
#
_cell.length_a   1.000
_cell.length_b   1.000
_cell.length_c   1.000
_cell.angle_alpha   90.00
_cell.angle_beta   90.00
_cell.angle_gamma   90.00
#
_symmetry.space_group_name_H-M   'P 1'
#
loop_
_entity.id
_entity.type
_entity.pdbx_description
1 polymer ?
#
loop_
_entity_poly.entity_id
_entity_poly.type
_entity_poly.pdbx_seq_one_letter_code
_entity_poly.pdbx_strand_id
1 'polypeptide(L)'
;MAAPIALSVSVFIISIVAYGIHDLLTNFEDNGCEMTYMFEYPEYQKIDIGDGQEKYPNYALHIYGEGVYANRIRNLQLNGIPVLFIPGNSGSHKQVRSLGSVALRMAERSRIKVHFNYFVVDINEELSGLYGGVLKKQTEFVHLCLQKILNFYKNAKNPPSSVVLVGHSMGGIVARGLFALPDFDSAMVNTIITQATPHQKPVVSFDEDLHNYYKRVNGFWRSEGGQADLRHVTVVSTGGGHRDVQVRYALTRLDGIVAANRAISASTTSIPKSWVSTDHRCSVWCRQMVLITQRALFDVVDPRTNQISEDADFRMKVFKHHFQSNNALPNYLTHANDSIKLDPKAQWEIKGERSWTFMNRKITKNMYFAVPLRVEEASDSIIVLSNLTNPEWLCYCDIPVGKTSCETCTSLSTHIRLLPPLYSNTKFARISFRDFEVANDTHIVISIPAGQRKISITSDRYNSDERHLVYHLPNSWDSVISYPISATDGAAMLRIQNQSVFYSLHLAGLALPTTAYKALIIPLGCRRHSAESNEGSILRLNVPWSNEETYSFSSYGKMASLMIKLQTPRPLSLAWDWHLDDSVEPHLEMFLHPYCHYQLRLLASAPDSLGQKYLEWDCPG
;
A
#
# COMPACT_ATOMS: atom_id res chain seq x y z
N MET A 1 36.03 -24.30 37.85
CA MET A 1 34.56 -24.57 37.86
C MET A 1 33.79 -23.66 36.89
N ALA A 2 34.32 -23.32 35.70
CA ALA A 2 33.68 -22.39 34.75
C ALA A 2 32.95 -23.07 33.56
N ALA A 3 33.24 -24.35 33.29
CA ALA A 3 32.65 -25.11 32.18
C ALA A 3 31.12 -25.34 32.24
N PRO A 4 30.47 -25.56 33.40
CA PRO A 4 29.02 -25.84 33.40
C PRO A 4 28.19 -24.60 33.06
N ILE A 5 28.69 -23.40 33.39
CA ILE A 5 28.00 -22.13 33.09
C ILE A 5 28.02 -21.86 31.59
N ALA A 6 29.16 -22.06 30.92
CA ALA A 6 29.27 -21.85 29.47
C ALA A 6 28.35 -22.78 28.65
N LEU A 7 28.21 -24.04 29.08
CA LEU A 7 27.32 -24.99 28.44
C LEU A 7 25.84 -24.60 28.65
N SER A 8 25.46 -24.24 29.88
CA SER A 8 24.09 -23.80 30.19
C SER A 8 23.72 -22.52 29.42
N VAL A 9 24.63 -21.55 29.31
CA VAL A 9 24.43 -20.34 28.51
C VAL A 9 24.27 -20.67 27.03
N SER A 10 25.10 -21.58 26.50
CA SER A 10 25.02 -21.98 25.08
C SER A 10 23.70 -22.70 24.77
N VAL A 11 23.27 -23.63 25.61
CA VAL A 11 21.98 -24.34 25.46
C VAL A 11 20.80 -23.36 25.55
N PHE A 12 20.88 -22.39 26.45
CA PHE A 12 19.86 -21.34 26.58
C PHE A 12 19.78 -20.47 25.33
N ILE A 13 20.92 -20.01 24.79
CA ILE A 13 20.96 -19.23 23.54
C ILE A 13 20.42 -20.05 22.37
N ILE A 14 20.84 -21.30 22.21
CA ILE A 14 20.35 -22.18 21.13
C ILE A 14 18.84 -22.40 21.25
N SER A 15 18.33 -22.55 22.46
CA SER A 15 16.90 -22.72 22.72
C SER A 15 16.10 -21.45 22.37
N ILE A 16 16.62 -20.26 22.67
CA ILE A 16 16.01 -18.99 22.24
C ILE A 16 16.01 -18.87 20.71
N VAL A 17 17.11 -19.21 20.05
CA VAL A 17 17.20 -19.18 18.59
C VAL A 17 16.24 -20.18 17.95
N ALA A 18 16.21 -21.42 18.45
CA ALA A 18 15.29 -22.45 17.96
C ALA A 18 13.82 -22.06 18.17
N TYR A 19 13.50 -21.43 19.30
CA TYR A 19 12.17 -20.88 19.56
C TYR A 19 11.81 -19.73 18.62
N GLY A 20 12.74 -18.79 18.37
CA GLY A 20 12.55 -17.70 17.42
C GLY A 20 12.35 -18.20 15.98
N ILE A 21 13.10 -19.22 15.56
CA ILE A 21 12.92 -19.88 14.25
C ILE A 21 11.56 -20.58 14.20
N HIS A 22 11.19 -21.31 15.27
CA HIS A 22 9.89 -21.98 15.33
C HIS A 22 8.72 -20.99 15.23
N ASP A 23 8.77 -19.88 15.97
CA ASP A 23 7.79 -18.80 15.89
C ASP A 23 7.74 -18.21 14.48
N LEU A 24 8.89 -17.87 13.90
CA LEU A 24 8.95 -17.37 12.52
C LEU A 24 8.33 -18.32 11.49
N LEU A 25 8.46 -19.63 11.69
CA LEU A 25 7.96 -20.67 10.79
C LEU A 25 6.53 -21.13 11.09
N THR A 26 5.92 -20.72 12.19
CA THR A 26 4.58 -21.19 12.59
C THR A 26 3.59 -20.06 12.85
N ASN A 27 4.07 -18.90 13.27
CA ASN A 27 3.28 -17.71 13.58
C ASN A 27 3.14 -16.81 12.34
N PHE A 28 2.55 -17.38 11.28
CA PHE A 28 2.18 -16.62 10.09
C PHE A 28 0.74 -16.12 10.22
N GLU A 29 0.53 -14.83 9.96
CA GLU A 29 -0.81 -14.26 9.72
C GLU A 29 -1.50 -15.04 8.60
N ASP A 30 -2.82 -15.25 8.63
CA ASP A 30 -3.52 -15.95 7.54
C ASP A 30 -3.33 -15.24 6.18
N ASN A 31 -3.27 -16.03 5.10
CA ASN A 31 -3.13 -15.46 3.76
C ASN A 31 -4.45 -14.80 3.31
N GLY A 32 -4.51 -13.47 3.35
CA GLY A 32 -5.65 -12.68 2.86
C GLY A 32 -5.69 -12.47 1.34
N CYS A 33 -4.68 -12.91 0.60
CA CYS A 33 -4.66 -12.73 -0.86
C CYS A 33 -5.62 -13.68 -1.57
N GLU A 34 -6.52 -13.11 -2.36
CA GLU A 34 -7.33 -13.88 -3.30
C GLU A 34 -6.46 -14.34 -4.45
N MET A 35 -6.66 -15.58 -4.92
CA MET A 35 -5.95 -16.06 -6.10
C MET A 35 -6.39 -15.34 -7.37
N THR A 36 -5.42 -15.00 -8.24
CA THR A 36 -5.68 -14.78 -9.66
C THR A 36 -5.77 -16.11 -10.39
N TYR A 37 -6.69 -16.19 -11.35
CA TYR A 37 -6.80 -17.33 -12.25
C TYR A 37 -6.69 -16.84 -13.69
N MET A 38 -5.97 -17.62 -14.50
CA MET A 38 -5.93 -17.43 -15.94
C MET A 38 -7.30 -17.78 -16.52
N PHE A 39 -7.76 -17.00 -17.50
CA PHE A 39 -9.09 -17.19 -18.07
C PHE A 39 -9.09 -18.30 -19.13
N GLU A 40 -8.00 -18.40 -19.89
CA GLU A 40 -7.70 -19.47 -20.85
C GLU A 40 -6.33 -20.10 -20.55
N TYR A 41 -5.91 -21.09 -21.34
CA TYR A 41 -4.63 -21.75 -21.14
C TYR A 41 -3.46 -20.79 -21.42
N PRO A 42 -2.52 -20.61 -20.48
CA PRO A 42 -1.38 -19.70 -20.67
C PRO A 42 -0.36 -20.28 -21.64
N GLU A 43 -0.04 -19.53 -22.69
CA GLU A 43 0.99 -19.83 -23.68
C GLU A 43 2.17 -18.85 -23.56
N TYR A 44 3.39 -19.39 -23.70
CA TYR A 44 4.63 -18.63 -23.67
C TYR A 44 5.38 -18.88 -24.96
N GLN A 45 5.28 -17.94 -25.91
CA GLN A 45 5.96 -18.07 -27.17
C GLN A 45 7.39 -17.55 -27.04
N LYS A 46 8.39 -18.43 -27.25
CA LYS A 46 9.80 -18.04 -27.28
C LYS A 46 10.07 -17.11 -28.46
N ILE A 47 10.81 -16.04 -28.20
CA ILE A 47 11.23 -15.05 -29.17
C ILE A 47 12.71 -15.29 -29.50
N ASP A 48 13.02 -15.29 -30.79
CA ASP A 48 14.39 -15.36 -31.26
C ASP A 48 15.14 -14.03 -31.05
N ILE A 49 16.21 -14.08 -30.26
CA ILE A 49 17.08 -12.95 -29.93
C ILE A 49 18.25 -12.82 -30.93
N GLY A 50 18.35 -13.69 -31.95
CA GLY A 50 19.44 -13.69 -32.93
C GLY A 50 20.79 -13.97 -32.27
N ASP A 51 21.84 -13.25 -32.68
CA ASP A 51 23.22 -13.42 -32.17
C ASP A 51 23.33 -13.32 -30.64
N GLY A 52 22.40 -12.61 -29.98
CA GLY A 52 22.34 -12.54 -28.53
C GLY A 52 22.08 -13.90 -27.86
N GLN A 53 21.47 -14.86 -28.56
CA GLN A 53 21.26 -16.22 -28.07
C GLN A 53 22.58 -16.98 -27.92
N GLU A 54 23.57 -16.73 -28.77
CA GLU A 54 24.90 -17.34 -28.65
C GLU A 54 25.65 -16.81 -27.42
N LYS A 55 25.50 -15.51 -27.14
CA LYS A 55 26.12 -14.85 -25.98
C LYS A 55 25.46 -15.24 -24.64
N TYR A 56 24.15 -15.50 -24.66
CA TYR A 56 23.36 -15.87 -23.47
C TYR A 56 22.54 -17.16 -23.72
N PRO A 57 23.20 -18.32 -23.85
CA PRO A 57 22.55 -19.57 -24.28
C PRO A 57 21.51 -20.08 -23.29
N ASN A 58 21.66 -19.74 -22.01
CA ASN A 58 20.75 -20.17 -20.95
C ASN A 58 19.56 -19.23 -20.77
N TYR A 59 19.56 -18.06 -21.40
CA TYR A 59 18.47 -17.10 -21.26
C TYR A 59 17.56 -17.09 -22.49
N ALA A 60 16.31 -16.71 -22.28
CA ALA A 60 15.32 -16.59 -23.34
C ALA A 60 14.37 -15.42 -23.08
N LEU A 61 13.76 -14.92 -24.15
CA LEU A 61 12.65 -13.98 -24.08
C LEU A 61 11.39 -14.69 -24.55
N HIS A 62 10.29 -14.49 -23.84
CA HIS A 62 8.98 -15.00 -24.23
C HIS A 62 7.95 -13.87 -24.32
N ILE A 63 6.93 -14.05 -25.13
CA ILE A 63 5.69 -13.25 -25.07
C ILE A 63 4.54 -14.13 -24.53
N TYR A 64 3.78 -13.56 -23.61
CA TYR A 64 2.63 -14.19 -22.97
C TYR A 64 1.35 -13.97 -23.79
N GLY A 65 0.55 -15.02 -23.92
CA GLY A 65 -0.81 -14.93 -24.44
C GLY A 65 -1.69 -16.05 -23.91
N GLU A 66 -3.00 -15.94 -24.12
CA GLU A 66 -3.95 -17.02 -23.85
C GLU A 66 -4.88 -17.21 -25.04
N GLY A 67 -5.28 -18.47 -25.29
CA GLY A 67 -6.33 -18.82 -26.25
C GLY A 67 -6.20 -18.17 -27.63
N VAL A 68 -7.26 -17.50 -28.08
CA VAL A 68 -7.30 -16.83 -29.40
C VAL A 68 -6.24 -15.73 -29.52
N TYR A 69 -5.95 -15.03 -28.42
CA TYR A 69 -4.95 -13.98 -28.42
C TYR A 69 -3.53 -14.54 -28.60
N ALA A 70 -3.21 -15.68 -27.97
CA ALA A 70 -1.94 -16.38 -28.18
C ALA A 70 -1.71 -16.72 -29.67
N ASN A 71 -2.75 -17.22 -30.35
CA ASN A 71 -2.69 -17.50 -31.79
C ASN A 71 -2.48 -16.24 -32.63
N ARG A 72 -3.10 -15.12 -32.26
CA ARG A 72 -2.99 -13.84 -32.99
C ARG A 72 -1.57 -13.28 -32.96
N ILE A 73 -0.87 -13.40 -31.84
CA ILE A 73 0.47 -12.82 -31.66
C ILE A 73 1.60 -13.71 -32.19
N ARG A 74 1.30 -14.92 -32.72
CA ARG A 74 2.32 -15.87 -33.21
C ARG A 74 3.29 -15.29 -34.23
N ASN A 75 2.81 -14.41 -35.10
CA ASN A 75 3.63 -13.78 -36.12
C ASN A 75 4.36 -12.51 -35.63
N LEU A 76 4.27 -12.19 -34.34
CA LEU A 76 4.89 -11.02 -33.69
C LEU A 76 4.52 -9.69 -34.35
N GLN A 77 3.33 -9.61 -34.97
CA GLN A 77 2.73 -8.36 -35.44
C GLN A 77 1.97 -7.71 -34.28
N LEU A 78 2.67 -6.88 -33.51
CA LEU A 78 2.19 -6.34 -32.25
C LEU A 78 1.78 -4.86 -32.38
N ASN A 79 0.74 -4.47 -31.64
CA ASN A 79 0.20 -3.10 -31.65
C ASN A 79 -0.29 -2.63 -30.27
N GLY A 80 0.04 -3.36 -29.19
CA GLY A 80 -0.24 -2.97 -27.82
C GLY A 80 0.92 -2.22 -27.16
N ILE A 81 0.82 -2.06 -25.85
CA ILE A 81 1.83 -1.41 -25.02
C ILE A 81 2.82 -2.48 -24.52
N PRO A 82 4.13 -2.35 -24.80
CA PRO A 82 5.10 -3.35 -24.37
C PRO A 82 5.37 -3.27 -22.86
N VAL A 83 5.24 -4.41 -22.19
CA VAL A 83 5.61 -4.59 -20.77
C VAL A 83 6.58 -5.75 -20.66
N LEU A 84 7.73 -5.56 -20.01
CA LEU A 84 8.69 -6.62 -19.74
C LEU A 84 8.68 -7.00 -18.26
N PHE A 85 8.30 -8.25 -17.98
CA PHE A 85 8.43 -8.84 -16.65
C PHE A 85 9.81 -9.46 -16.48
N ILE A 86 10.46 -9.17 -15.35
CA ILE A 86 11.77 -9.69 -14.97
C ILE A 86 11.61 -10.47 -13.66
N PRO A 87 11.74 -11.81 -13.69
CA PRO A 87 11.59 -12.64 -12.50
C PRO A 87 12.76 -12.46 -11.52
N GLY A 88 12.53 -12.93 -10.30
CA GLY A 88 13.48 -12.86 -9.20
C GLY A 88 14.43 -14.05 -9.07
N ASN A 89 15.04 -14.14 -7.89
CA ASN A 89 15.87 -15.27 -7.45
C ASN A 89 15.11 -16.61 -7.59
N SER A 90 15.64 -17.56 -8.36
CA SER A 90 14.96 -18.84 -8.66
C SER A 90 13.55 -18.66 -9.23
N GLY A 91 13.28 -17.52 -9.87
CA GLY A 91 11.95 -17.15 -10.36
C GLY A 91 11.70 -17.68 -11.77
N SER A 92 10.59 -18.41 -11.93
CA SER A 92 10.15 -18.89 -13.24
C SER A 92 9.53 -17.76 -14.08
N HIS A 93 9.79 -17.75 -15.38
CA HIS A 93 9.12 -16.85 -16.34
C HIS A 93 7.58 -16.95 -16.27
N LYS A 94 7.04 -18.06 -15.74
CA LYS A 94 5.59 -18.27 -15.56
C LYS A 94 4.94 -17.35 -14.52
N GLN A 95 5.71 -16.62 -13.72
CA GLN A 95 5.20 -15.66 -12.74
C GLN A 95 4.39 -14.53 -13.40
N VAL A 96 4.65 -14.18 -14.66
CA VAL A 96 3.96 -13.10 -15.38
C VAL A 96 2.47 -13.37 -15.63
N ARG A 97 2.02 -14.63 -15.58
CA ARG A 97 0.67 -15.08 -15.97
C ARG A 97 -0.45 -14.29 -15.32
N SER A 98 -0.31 -13.94 -14.04
CA SER A 98 -1.33 -13.24 -13.28
C SER A 98 -1.53 -11.82 -13.82
N LEU A 99 -0.43 -11.10 -14.08
CA LEU A 99 -0.48 -9.77 -14.69
C LEU A 99 -1.01 -9.86 -16.13
N GLY A 100 -0.45 -10.76 -16.95
CA GLY A 100 -0.84 -10.92 -18.35
C GLY A 100 -2.33 -11.25 -18.53
N SER A 101 -2.84 -12.22 -17.76
CA SER A 101 -4.25 -12.63 -17.84
C SER A 101 -5.22 -11.51 -17.48
N VAL A 102 -4.95 -10.82 -16.38
CA VAL A 102 -5.82 -9.73 -15.92
C VAL A 102 -5.77 -8.56 -16.91
N ALA A 103 -4.60 -8.26 -17.50
CA ALA A 103 -4.47 -7.23 -18.51
C ALA A 103 -5.31 -7.54 -19.77
N LEU A 104 -5.26 -8.78 -20.27
CA LEU A 104 -6.08 -9.22 -21.41
C LEU A 104 -7.57 -9.07 -21.12
N ARG A 105 -8.03 -9.55 -19.96
CA ARG A 105 -9.43 -9.48 -19.56
C ARG A 105 -9.91 -8.04 -19.31
N MET A 106 -9.04 -7.18 -18.81
CA MET A 106 -9.34 -5.75 -18.65
C MET A 106 -9.44 -5.06 -20.01
N ALA A 107 -8.55 -5.39 -20.96
CA ALA A 107 -8.58 -4.83 -22.31
C ALA A 107 -9.88 -5.17 -23.06
N GLU A 108 -10.38 -6.41 -22.94
CA GLU A 108 -11.67 -6.83 -23.55
C GLU A 108 -12.88 -6.04 -23.04
N ARG A 109 -12.82 -5.61 -21.77
CA ARG A 109 -13.90 -4.87 -21.10
C ARG A 109 -13.71 -3.35 -21.16
N SER A 110 -12.53 -2.90 -21.57
CA SER A 110 -12.17 -1.48 -21.57
C SER A 110 -12.90 -0.75 -22.69
N ARG A 111 -13.38 0.46 -22.38
CA ARG A 111 -13.91 1.38 -23.39
C ARG A 111 -12.81 1.90 -24.31
N ILE A 112 -11.60 2.02 -23.78
CA ILE A 112 -10.40 2.39 -24.54
C ILE A 112 -9.86 1.10 -25.14
N LYS A 113 -9.76 1.05 -26.47
CA LYS A 113 -9.25 -0.12 -27.22
C LYS A 113 -7.73 -0.24 -27.11
N VAL A 114 -7.21 -0.34 -25.89
CA VAL A 114 -5.79 -0.51 -25.56
C VAL A 114 -5.60 -1.85 -24.86
N HIS A 115 -4.44 -2.47 -25.08
CA HIS A 115 -4.03 -3.69 -24.42
C HIS A 115 -2.52 -3.69 -24.22
N PHE A 116 -2.05 -4.53 -23.32
CA PHE A 116 -0.64 -4.68 -22.98
C PHE A 116 -0.09 -5.97 -23.58
N ASN A 117 1.05 -5.89 -24.25
CA ASN A 117 1.80 -7.07 -24.70
C ASN A 117 2.82 -7.40 -23.60
N TYR A 118 2.53 -8.44 -22.83
CA TYR A 118 3.41 -8.91 -21.76
C TYR A 118 4.51 -9.80 -22.31
N PHE A 119 5.74 -9.31 -22.23
CA PHE A 119 6.95 -10.08 -22.43
C PHE A 119 7.50 -10.52 -21.08
N VAL A 120 8.28 -11.60 -21.09
CA VAL A 120 8.97 -12.08 -19.89
C VAL A 120 10.33 -12.64 -20.23
N VAL A 121 11.32 -12.27 -19.41
CA VAL A 121 12.66 -12.84 -19.48
C VAL A 121 12.67 -14.17 -18.72
N ASP A 122 13.27 -15.18 -19.34
CA ASP A 122 13.65 -16.42 -18.68
C ASP A 122 15.15 -16.39 -18.42
N ILE A 123 15.51 -16.31 -17.13
CA ILE A 123 16.89 -16.24 -16.64
C ILE A 123 17.37 -17.59 -16.09
N ASN A 124 16.78 -18.70 -16.56
CA ASN A 124 17.14 -20.06 -16.15
C ASN A 124 17.03 -20.32 -14.64
N GLU A 125 16.13 -19.59 -13.97
CA GLU A 125 15.89 -19.68 -12.52
C GLU A 125 17.18 -19.59 -11.68
N GLU A 126 18.16 -18.78 -12.14
CA GLU A 126 19.43 -18.62 -11.43
C GLU A 126 19.24 -17.99 -10.03
N LEU A 127 20.15 -18.35 -9.11
CA LEU A 127 20.14 -17.93 -7.71
C LEU A 127 20.70 -16.51 -7.50
N SER A 128 20.13 -15.53 -8.20
CA SER A 128 20.60 -14.13 -8.21
C SER A 128 20.53 -13.41 -6.85
N GLY A 129 19.77 -13.94 -5.90
CA GLY A 129 19.73 -13.44 -4.52
C GLY A 129 20.86 -13.96 -3.63
N LEU A 130 21.57 -15.01 -4.07
CA LEU A 130 22.66 -15.66 -3.33
C LEU A 130 24.02 -15.48 -4.00
N TYR A 131 24.04 -15.19 -5.31
CA TYR A 131 25.26 -15.04 -6.09
C TYR A 131 25.19 -13.84 -7.04
N GLY A 132 26.04 -12.83 -6.81
CA GLY A 132 26.07 -11.60 -7.60
C GLY A 132 26.64 -11.74 -9.02
N GLY A 133 27.46 -12.77 -9.28
CA GLY A 133 28.16 -12.94 -10.56
C GLY A 133 27.25 -13.11 -11.79
N VAL A 134 25.97 -13.43 -11.59
CA VAL A 134 24.97 -13.51 -12.67
C VAL A 134 24.30 -12.17 -12.99
N LEU A 135 24.23 -11.23 -12.03
CA LEU A 135 23.42 -10.03 -12.14
C LEU A 135 23.82 -9.14 -13.32
N LYS A 136 25.14 -9.01 -13.59
CA LYS A 136 25.62 -8.26 -14.75
C LYS A 136 25.14 -8.87 -16.06
N LYS A 137 25.26 -10.20 -16.22
CA LYS A 137 24.80 -10.91 -17.43
C LYS A 137 23.30 -10.79 -17.62
N GLN A 138 22.53 -10.94 -16.54
CA GLN A 138 21.07 -10.75 -16.56
C GLN A 138 20.71 -9.32 -17.03
N THR A 139 21.41 -8.30 -16.51
CA THR A 139 21.19 -6.90 -16.91
C THR A 139 21.48 -6.66 -18.39
N GLU A 140 22.60 -7.17 -18.90
CA GLU A 140 22.95 -7.03 -20.32
C GLU A 140 21.97 -7.79 -21.22
N PHE A 141 21.50 -8.96 -20.82
CA PHE A 141 20.48 -9.71 -21.57
C PHE A 141 19.14 -8.98 -21.59
N VAL A 142 18.71 -8.40 -20.46
CA VAL A 142 17.50 -7.57 -20.40
C VAL A 142 17.63 -6.36 -21.34
N HIS A 143 18.81 -5.72 -21.40
CA HIS A 143 19.05 -4.61 -22.36
C HIS A 143 18.83 -5.08 -23.81
N LEU A 144 19.38 -6.24 -24.21
CA LEU A 144 19.13 -6.82 -25.54
C LEU A 144 17.64 -7.09 -25.79
N CYS A 145 16.94 -7.58 -24.77
CA CYS A 145 15.50 -7.84 -24.86
C CYS A 145 14.71 -6.55 -25.12
N LEU A 146 15.06 -5.43 -24.48
CA LEU A 146 14.41 -4.14 -24.71
C LEU A 146 14.59 -3.65 -26.15
N GLN A 147 15.80 -3.74 -26.70
CA GLN A 147 16.08 -3.41 -28.09
C GLN A 147 15.24 -4.27 -29.06
N LYS A 148 15.17 -5.59 -28.79
CA LYS A 148 14.38 -6.52 -29.60
C LYS A 148 12.88 -6.20 -29.52
N ILE A 149 12.36 -5.92 -28.32
CA ILE A 149 10.94 -5.60 -28.10
C ILE A 149 10.55 -4.35 -28.87
N LEU A 150 11.28 -3.25 -28.70
CA LEU A 150 10.99 -1.98 -29.40
C LEU A 150 11.07 -2.14 -30.93
N ASN A 151 11.95 -3.02 -31.42
CA ASN A 151 12.05 -3.32 -32.85
C ASN A 151 10.77 -3.92 -33.46
N PHE A 152 9.97 -4.69 -32.69
CA PHE A 152 8.69 -5.23 -33.18
C PHE A 152 7.66 -4.14 -33.50
N TYR A 153 7.79 -2.95 -32.90
CA TYR A 153 6.81 -1.88 -33.05
C TYR A 153 7.23 -0.76 -34.01
N LYS A 154 8.40 -0.85 -34.68
CA LYS A 154 8.90 0.21 -35.57
C LYS A 154 7.90 0.64 -36.65
N ASN A 155 7.06 -0.28 -37.11
CA ASN A 155 6.05 -0.04 -38.15
C ASN A 155 4.65 0.22 -37.57
N ALA A 156 4.50 0.31 -36.25
CA ALA A 156 3.24 0.67 -35.63
C ALA A 156 2.89 2.13 -35.93
N LYS A 157 1.59 2.46 -35.93
CA LYS A 157 1.12 3.84 -36.19
C LYS A 157 1.74 4.86 -35.21
N ASN A 158 1.79 4.50 -33.93
CA ASN A 158 2.42 5.26 -32.87
C ASN A 158 3.43 4.32 -32.19
N PRO A 159 4.68 4.24 -32.69
CA PRO A 159 5.67 3.33 -32.13
C PRO A 159 6.02 3.76 -30.69
N PRO A 160 5.98 2.85 -29.69
CA PRO A 160 6.46 3.15 -28.36
C PRO A 160 7.97 3.40 -28.40
N SER A 161 8.41 4.44 -27.71
CA SER A 161 9.82 4.73 -27.43
C SER A 161 10.34 3.99 -26.20
N SER A 162 9.44 3.53 -25.33
CA SER A 162 9.78 2.92 -24.04
C SER A 162 9.00 1.64 -23.74
N VAL A 163 9.57 0.78 -22.90
CA VAL A 163 8.95 -0.43 -22.35
C VAL A 163 8.71 -0.25 -20.85
N VAL A 164 7.52 -0.66 -20.37
CA VAL A 164 7.26 -0.71 -18.93
C VAL A 164 7.99 -1.90 -18.32
N LEU A 165 8.76 -1.68 -17.26
CA LEU A 165 9.41 -2.77 -16.54
C LEU A 165 8.59 -3.18 -15.32
N VAL A 166 8.38 -4.48 -15.15
CA VAL A 166 7.85 -5.07 -13.91
C VAL A 166 8.87 -6.06 -13.35
N GLY A 167 9.50 -5.74 -12.22
CA GLY A 167 10.51 -6.59 -11.61
C GLY A 167 10.02 -7.23 -10.32
N HIS A 168 10.19 -8.55 -10.17
CA HIS A 168 9.96 -9.23 -8.89
C HIS A 168 11.29 -9.52 -8.19
N SER A 169 11.38 -9.23 -6.88
CA SER A 169 12.57 -9.55 -6.08
C SER A 169 13.83 -8.98 -6.76
N MET A 170 14.88 -9.78 -6.97
CA MET A 170 16.10 -9.36 -7.68
C MET A 170 15.87 -8.85 -9.11
N GLY A 171 14.78 -9.23 -9.78
CA GLY A 171 14.44 -8.72 -11.11
C GLY A 171 14.20 -7.20 -11.13
N GLY A 172 13.75 -6.61 -10.02
CA GLY A 172 13.66 -5.16 -9.88
C GLY A 172 15.02 -4.46 -9.70
N ILE A 173 16.00 -5.16 -9.13
CA ILE A 173 17.39 -4.67 -9.05
C ILE A 173 18.05 -4.72 -10.42
N VAL A 174 17.81 -5.79 -11.18
CA VAL A 174 18.23 -5.90 -12.59
C VAL A 174 17.60 -4.78 -13.43
N ALA A 175 16.30 -4.51 -13.25
CA ALA A 175 15.60 -3.42 -13.94
C ALA A 175 16.27 -2.05 -13.70
N ARG A 176 16.61 -1.73 -12.44
CA ARG A 176 17.34 -0.50 -12.11
C ARG A 176 18.79 -0.53 -12.57
N GLY A 177 19.40 -1.70 -12.63
CA GLY A 177 20.77 -1.90 -13.07
C GLY A 177 21.01 -1.56 -14.54
N LEU A 178 19.96 -1.60 -15.38
CA LEU A 178 20.03 -1.18 -16.78
C LEU A 178 20.62 0.23 -16.93
N PHE A 179 20.16 1.16 -16.11
CA PHE A 179 20.59 2.56 -16.16
C PHE A 179 22.03 2.78 -15.70
N ALA A 180 22.64 1.80 -15.02
CA ALA A 180 24.04 1.83 -14.64
C ALA A 180 24.96 1.16 -15.68
N LEU A 181 24.43 0.75 -16.84
CA LEU A 181 25.23 0.30 -17.98
C LEU A 181 25.69 1.51 -18.81
N PRO A 182 26.92 1.51 -19.35
CA PRO A 182 27.47 2.65 -20.09
C PRO A 182 26.73 2.96 -21.39
N ASP A 183 26.23 1.94 -22.09
CA ASP A 183 25.60 2.08 -23.42
C ASP A 183 24.07 1.98 -23.37
N PHE A 184 23.45 2.16 -22.20
CA PHE A 184 22.00 2.06 -22.06
C PHE A 184 21.33 3.41 -22.30
N ASP A 185 20.42 3.44 -23.28
CA ASP A 185 19.55 4.60 -23.50
C ASP A 185 18.42 4.63 -22.47
N SER A 186 18.47 5.61 -21.56
CA SER A 186 17.47 5.78 -20.50
C SER A 186 16.06 6.08 -21.04
N ALA A 187 15.92 6.53 -22.30
CA ALA A 187 14.61 6.75 -22.93
C ALA A 187 13.84 5.44 -23.19
N MET A 188 14.53 4.30 -23.25
CA MET A 188 13.90 2.99 -23.46
C MET A 188 12.98 2.57 -22.30
N VAL A 189 13.03 3.25 -21.15
CA VAL A 189 12.22 2.92 -19.96
C VAL A 189 11.80 4.20 -19.25
N ASN A 190 10.50 4.45 -19.14
CA ASN A 190 9.96 5.59 -18.39
C ASN A 190 9.19 5.19 -17.12
N THR A 191 8.91 3.89 -16.94
CA THR A 191 8.06 3.36 -15.86
C THR A 191 8.61 2.03 -15.37
N ILE A 192 8.85 1.93 -14.07
CA ILE A 192 9.30 0.71 -13.39
C ILE A 192 8.36 0.41 -12.22
N ILE A 193 7.83 -0.80 -12.17
CA ILE A 193 7.05 -1.30 -11.04
C ILE A 193 7.81 -2.49 -10.43
N THR A 194 8.13 -2.44 -9.15
CA THR A 194 8.86 -3.52 -8.47
C THR A 194 8.05 -4.12 -7.35
N GLN A 195 8.05 -5.45 -7.26
CA GLN A 195 7.32 -6.23 -6.27
C GLN A 195 8.31 -7.01 -5.41
N ALA A 196 8.30 -6.75 -4.09
CA ALA A 196 9.17 -7.38 -3.12
C ALA A 196 10.68 -7.28 -3.45
N THR A 197 11.10 -6.19 -4.10
CA THR A 197 12.50 -5.97 -4.52
C THR A 197 13.31 -5.33 -3.40
N PRO A 198 14.44 -5.92 -2.95
CA PRO A 198 15.27 -5.36 -1.88
C PRO A 198 16.15 -4.20 -2.37
N HIS A 199 15.59 -3.03 -2.67
CA HIS A 199 16.30 -1.85 -3.22
C HIS A 199 17.45 -1.30 -2.36
N GLN A 200 17.29 -1.28 -1.04
CA GLN A 200 18.23 -0.60 -0.14
C GLN A 200 19.59 -1.29 -0.08
N LYS A 201 19.57 -2.61 0.07
CA LYS A 201 20.74 -3.50 0.18
C LYS A 201 20.30 -4.94 -0.05
N PRO A 202 21.21 -5.86 -0.42
CA PRO A 202 20.89 -7.29 -0.48
C PRO A 202 20.38 -7.78 0.89
N VAL A 203 19.48 -8.76 0.89
CA VAL A 203 18.93 -9.38 2.11
C VAL A 203 20.07 -9.93 2.97
N VAL A 204 20.96 -10.68 2.33
CA VAL A 204 22.23 -11.14 2.89
C VAL A 204 23.31 -10.93 1.83
N SER A 205 24.43 -10.35 2.24
CA SER A 205 25.56 -10.08 1.33
C SER A 205 26.51 -11.28 1.31
N PHE A 206 26.17 -12.33 0.55
CA PHE A 206 26.96 -13.57 0.50
C PHE A 206 28.29 -13.46 -0.26
N ASP A 207 28.40 -12.51 -1.20
CA ASP A 207 29.58 -12.35 -2.04
C ASP A 207 29.86 -10.88 -2.40
N GLU A 208 31.10 -10.63 -2.86
CA GLU A 208 31.57 -9.28 -3.22
C GLU A 208 30.93 -8.74 -4.50
N ASP A 209 30.64 -9.60 -5.48
CA ASP A 209 30.00 -9.19 -6.74
C ASP A 209 28.60 -8.63 -6.48
N LEU A 210 27.85 -9.24 -5.57
CA LEU A 210 26.52 -8.79 -5.14
C LEU A 210 26.63 -7.41 -4.49
N HIS A 211 27.52 -7.26 -3.52
CA HIS A 211 27.76 -5.97 -2.87
C HIS A 211 28.16 -4.87 -3.87
N ASN A 212 29.12 -5.16 -4.75
CA ASN A 212 29.62 -4.23 -5.76
C ASN A 212 28.54 -3.88 -6.80
N TYR A 213 27.69 -4.84 -7.18
CA TYR A 213 26.56 -4.60 -8.06
C TYR A 213 25.58 -3.59 -7.42
N TYR A 214 25.17 -3.82 -6.17
CA TYR A 214 24.29 -2.89 -5.45
C TYR A 214 24.92 -1.51 -5.28
N LYS A 215 26.20 -1.44 -4.92
CA LYS A 215 26.93 -0.19 -4.77
C LYS A 215 26.95 0.61 -6.07
N ARG A 216 27.19 -0.05 -7.20
CA ARG A 216 27.15 0.58 -8.54
C ARG A 216 25.76 1.09 -8.88
N VAL A 217 24.73 0.25 -8.74
CA VAL A 217 23.35 0.62 -9.07
C VAL A 217 22.85 1.75 -8.17
N ASN A 218 22.94 1.59 -6.85
CA ASN A 218 22.50 2.64 -5.93
C ASN A 218 23.36 3.91 -6.05
N GLY A 219 24.66 3.80 -6.32
CA GLY A 219 25.53 4.94 -6.58
C GLY A 219 25.09 5.77 -7.79
N PHE A 220 24.77 5.12 -8.91
CA PHE A 220 24.25 5.80 -10.10
C PHE A 220 22.94 6.56 -9.81
N TRP A 221 21.94 5.86 -9.24
CA TRP A 221 20.63 6.43 -8.95
C TRP A 221 20.66 7.56 -7.90
N ARG A 222 21.63 7.53 -6.98
CA ARG A 222 21.85 8.58 -5.97
C ARG A 222 22.59 9.80 -6.50
N SER A 223 23.40 9.64 -7.56
CA SER A 223 24.23 10.72 -8.09
C SER A 223 23.35 11.84 -8.68
N GLU A 224 23.81 13.09 -8.57
CA GLU A 224 23.08 14.24 -9.13
C GLU A 224 22.87 14.11 -10.64
N GLY A 225 23.89 13.64 -11.37
CA GLY A 225 23.80 13.33 -12.80
C GLY A 225 22.74 12.28 -13.09
N GLY A 226 22.77 11.15 -12.38
CA GLY A 226 21.75 10.11 -12.51
C GLY A 226 20.34 10.62 -12.19
N GLN A 227 20.15 11.42 -11.13
CA GLN A 227 18.82 11.97 -10.83
C GLN A 227 18.34 12.98 -11.87
N ALA A 228 19.24 13.76 -12.47
CA ALA A 228 18.91 14.67 -13.56
C ALA A 228 18.51 13.91 -14.83
N ASP A 229 19.26 12.86 -15.18
CA ASP A 229 19.04 12.03 -16.37
C ASP A 229 17.79 11.16 -16.27
N LEU A 230 17.30 10.88 -15.05
CA LEU A 230 16.15 10.03 -14.78
C LEU A 230 14.88 10.80 -14.41
N ARG A 231 14.82 12.11 -14.68
CA ARG A 231 13.63 12.93 -14.41
C ARG A 231 12.38 12.48 -15.16
N HIS A 232 12.51 11.73 -16.25
CA HIS A 232 11.40 11.14 -16.99
C HIS A 232 11.02 9.74 -16.51
N VAL A 233 11.72 9.14 -15.54
CA VAL A 233 11.47 7.78 -15.06
C VAL A 233 10.68 7.80 -13.76
N THR A 234 9.61 7.01 -13.69
CA THR A 234 8.78 6.85 -12.48
C THR A 234 8.91 5.43 -11.93
N VAL A 235 9.21 5.30 -10.64
CA VAL A 235 9.44 4.00 -9.97
C VAL A 235 8.43 3.79 -8.85
N VAL A 236 7.67 2.70 -8.94
CA VAL A 236 6.74 2.24 -7.89
C VAL A 236 7.29 0.97 -7.27
N SER A 237 7.51 0.96 -5.97
CA SER A 237 7.93 -0.22 -5.22
C SER A 237 6.89 -0.64 -4.20
N THR A 238 6.50 -1.92 -4.25
CA THR A 238 5.57 -2.53 -3.31
C THR A 238 6.25 -3.65 -2.52
N GLY A 239 6.21 -3.59 -1.19
CA GLY A 239 6.71 -4.66 -0.31
C GLY A 239 5.59 -5.44 0.35
N GLY A 240 5.78 -6.75 0.55
CA GLY A 240 4.71 -7.68 0.93
C GLY A 240 4.20 -7.57 2.37
N GLY A 241 4.74 -6.68 3.19
CA GLY A 241 4.35 -6.57 4.59
C GLY A 241 4.87 -7.73 5.45
N HIS A 242 4.15 -8.07 6.53
CA HIS A 242 4.70 -8.95 7.58
C HIS A 242 4.89 -10.41 7.14
N ARG A 243 4.17 -10.88 6.13
CA ARG A 243 4.30 -12.23 5.57
C ARG A 243 5.50 -12.38 4.63
N ASP A 244 6.07 -11.29 4.13
CA ASP A 244 7.34 -11.35 3.40
C ASP A 244 8.51 -11.41 4.39
N VAL A 245 8.82 -12.63 4.79
CA VAL A 245 9.97 -12.93 5.66
C VAL A 245 11.30 -12.96 4.88
N GLN A 246 11.27 -12.98 3.54
CA GLN A 246 12.49 -12.97 2.73
C GLN A 246 12.97 -11.53 2.49
N VAL A 247 12.06 -10.63 2.13
CA VAL A 247 12.37 -9.23 1.86
C VAL A 247 11.44 -8.33 2.66
N ARG A 248 11.93 -7.85 3.80
CA ARG A 248 11.20 -6.94 4.68
C ARG A 248 10.90 -5.63 3.96
N TYR A 249 9.77 -5.00 4.30
CA TYR A 249 9.35 -3.76 3.65
C TYR A 249 10.43 -2.66 3.68
N ALA A 250 11.17 -2.51 4.79
CA ALA A 250 12.27 -1.56 4.91
C ALA A 250 13.30 -1.67 3.77
N LEU A 251 13.60 -2.89 3.29
CA LEU A 251 14.51 -3.11 2.17
C LEU A 251 13.90 -2.73 0.82
N THR A 252 12.57 -2.78 0.69
CA THR A 252 11.85 -2.48 -0.56
C THR A 252 11.66 -0.99 -0.83
N ARG A 253 12.03 -0.15 0.12
CA ARG A 253 11.89 1.28 0.05
C ARG A 253 12.85 1.92 -0.96
N LEU A 254 12.42 3.02 -1.57
CA LEU A 254 13.21 3.80 -2.53
C LEU A 254 13.82 5.08 -1.93
N ASP A 255 13.62 5.34 -0.64
CA ASP A 255 14.14 6.52 0.04
C ASP A 255 15.65 6.65 -0.11
N GLY A 256 16.10 7.87 -0.41
CA GLY A 256 17.50 8.16 -0.64
C GLY A 256 18.12 7.40 -1.82
N ILE A 257 17.30 6.85 -2.73
CA ILE A 257 17.75 6.16 -3.94
C ILE A 257 17.13 6.79 -5.17
N VAL A 258 15.81 6.93 -5.21
CA VAL A 258 15.08 7.58 -6.30
C VAL A 258 14.56 8.92 -5.80
N ALA A 259 14.55 9.94 -6.65
CA ALA A 259 14.00 11.26 -6.29
C ALA A 259 12.56 11.13 -5.79
N ALA A 260 12.21 11.84 -4.70
CA ALA A 260 10.93 11.68 -4.00
C ALA A 260 9.71 12.01 -4.90
N ASN A 261 9.86 12.89 -5.87
CA ASN A 261 8.83 13.22 -6.86
C ASN A 261 8.71 12.19 -8.01
N ARG A 262 9.56 11.15 -8.02
CA ARG A 262 9.59 10.05 -8.99
C ARG A 262 9.46 8.67 -8.36
N ALA A 263 9.32 8.60 -7.04
CA ALA A 263 9.29 7.37 -6.27
C ALA A 263 7.96 7.20 -5.52
N ILE A 264 7.44 5.97 -5.52
CA ILE A 264 6.45 5.51 -4.55
C ILE A 264 7.01 4.27 -3.87
N SER A 265 6.96 4.25 -2.54
CA SER A 265 7.16 3.04 -1.73
C SER A 265 5.89 2.82 -0.92
N ALA A 266 5.32 1.62 -1.00
CA ALA A 266 4.09 1.28 -0.28
C ALA A 266 4.09 -0.20 0.15
N SER A 267 3.67 -0.48 1.38
CA SER A 267 3.44 -1.86 1.82
C SER A 267 2.09 -2.35 1.28
N THR A 268 1.98 -3.61 0.87
CA THR A 268 0.72 -4.21 0.40
C THR A 268 -0.40 -4.15 1.45
N THR A 269 -0.03 -4.06 2.74
CA THR A 269 -0.95 -3.86 3.88
C THR A 269 -1.55 -2.46 3.91
N SER A 270 -0.89 -1.48 3.29
CA SER A 270 -1.25 -0.05 3.31
C SER A 270 -1.96 0.41 2.04
N ILE A 271 -1.72 -0.30 0.94
CA ILE A 271 -2.29 0.04 -0.36
C ILE A 271 -3.83 -0.07 -0.31
N PRO A 272 -4.57 1.00 -0.63
CA PRO A 272 -6.02 0.97 -0.67
C PRO A 272 -6.54 -0.09 -1.64
N LYS A 273 -7.61 -0.80 -1.26
CA LYS A 273 -8.17 -1.96 -1.98
C LYS A 273 -7.28 -3.22 -1.97
N SER A 274 -6.10 -3.18 -1.36
CA SER A 274 -5.29 -4.35 -1.04
C SER A 274 -5.48 -4.76 0.41
N TRP A 275 -4.93 -3.98 1.35
CA TRP A 275 -4.97 -4.24 2.80
C TRP A 275 -4.64 -5.67 3.21
N VAL A 276 -3.70 -6.30 2.50
CA VAL A 276 -3.29 -7.68 2.75
C VAL A 276 -1.77 -7.79 2.80
N SER A 277 -1.32 -8.61 3.74
CA SER A 277 0.06 -9.04 3.86
C SER A 277 0.31 -10.16 2.85
N THR A 278 1.33 -10.03 2.00
CA THR A 278 1.70 -11.01 0.98
C THR A 278 3.05 -11.64 1.34
N ASP A 279 3.17 -12.96 1.25
CA ASP A 279 4.51 -13.56 1.26
C ASP A 279 5.29 -13.22 -0.02
N HIS A 280 6.59 -13.54 -0.02
CA HIS A 280 7.51 -13.14 -1.08
C HIS A 280 7.03 -13.55 -2.49
N ARG A 281 6.46 -14.76 -2.62
CA ARG A 281 5.93 -15.27 -3.89
C ARG A 281 4.53 -14.75 -4.18
N CYS A 282 3.73 -14.53 -3.14
CA CYS A 282 2.37 -14.02 -3.26
C CYS A 282 2.30 -12.62 -3.88
N SER A 283 3.34 -11.81 -3.71
CA SER A 283 3.45 -10.47 -4.29
C SER A 283 3.14 -10.37 -5.79
N VAL A 284 3.41 -11.43 -6.58
CA VAL A 284 3.20 -11.43 -8.04
C VAL A 284 1.85 -11.98 -8.51
N TRP A 285 1.12 -12.70 -7.65
CA TRP A 285 -0.16 -13.34 -8.01
C TRP A 285 -1.34 -12.95 -7.12
N CYS A 286 -1.12 -12.21 -6.04
CA CYS A 286 -2.18 -11.69 -5.20
C CYS A 286 -3.15 -10.86 -6.03
N ARG A 287 -4.41 -11.27 -6.13
CA ARG A 287 -5.40 -10.67 -7.02
C ARG A 287 -5.63 -9.19 -6.74
N GLN A 288 -5.64 -8.81 -5.47
CA GLN A 288 -5.78 -7.40 -5.08
C GLN A 288 -4.64 -6.56 -5.69
N MET A 289 -3.39 -6.98 -5.50
CA MET A 289 -2.20 -6.29 -6.01
C MET A 289 -2.11 -6.28 -7.54
N VAL A 290 -2.46 -7.40 -8.18
CA VAL A 290 -2.51 -7.50 -9.64
C VAL A 290 -3.54 -6.54 -10.21
N LEU A 291 -4.76 -6.48 -9.64
CA LEU A 291 -5.81 -5.56 -10.11
C LEU A 291 -5.41 -4.09 -9.92
N ILE A 292 -4.75 -3.74 -8.82
CA ILE A 292 -4.29 -2.37 -8.57
C ILE A 292 -3.21 -1.97 -9.57
N THR A 293 -2.23 -2.86 -9.79
CA THR A 293 -1.15 -2.65 -10.77
C THR A 293 -1.72 -2.46 -12.17
N GLN A 294 -2.65 -3.31 -12.59
CA GLN A 294 -3.26 -3.18 -13.91
C GLN A 294 -4.10 -1.90 -14.03
N ARG A 295 -4.95 -1.57 -13.06
CA ARG A 295 -5.71 -0.31 -13.08
C ARG A 295 -4.81 0.91 -13.22
N ALA A 296 -3.71 0.94 -12.46
CA ALA A 296 -2.74 2.02 -12.58
C ALA A 296 -2.11 2.08 -13.99
N LEU A 297 -1.73 0.94 -14.57
CA LEU A 297 -1.18 0.87 -15.93
C LEU A 297 -2.18 1.34 -17.00
N PHE A 298 -3.45 0.95 -16.91
CA PHE A 298 -4.49 1.43 -17.82
C PHE A 298 -4.75 2.94 -17.67
N ASP A 299 -4.68 3.47 -16.44
CA ASP A 299 -4.95 4.88 -16.15
C ASP A 299 -3.81 5.83 -16.56
N VAL A 300 -2.57 5.33 -16.70
CA VAL A 300 -1.43 6.12 -17.22
C VAL A 300 -1.34 6.14 -18.76
N VAL A 301 -2.23 5.44 -19.47
CA VAL A 301 -2.24 5.43 -20.94
C VAL A 301 -2.71 6.78 -21.46
N ASP A 302 -1.92 7.40 -22.35
CA ASP A 302 -2.33 8.60 -23.08
C ASP A 302 -3.32 8.20 -24.20
N PRO A 303 -4.58 8.67 -24.16
CA PRO A 303 -5.59 8.31 -25.15
C PRO A 303 -5.27 8.82 -26.57
N ARG A 304 -4.34 9.76 -26.72
CA ARG A 304 -3.92 10.28 -28.03
C ARG A 304 -2.95 9.33 -28.74
N THR A 305 -2.03 8.74 -27.98
CA THR A 305 -0.99 7.86 -28.52
C THR A 305 -1.34 6.39 -28.37
N ASN A 306 -2.25 6.03 -27.46
CA ASN A 306 -2.51 4.67 -26.99
C ASN A 306 -1.26 3.98 -26.42
N GLN A 307 -0.33 4.78 -25.88
CA GLN A 307 0.89 4.34 -25.20
C GLN A 307 0.94 4.92 -23.79
N ILE A 308 1.91 4.47 -22.98
CA ILE A 308 2.16 5.08 -21.67
C ILE A 308 2.45 6.57 -21.86
N SER A 309 1.79 7.42 -21.07
CA SER A 309 2.01 8.86 -21.11
C SER A 309 3.48 9.19 -20.86
N GLU A 310 4.05 10.11 -21.64
CA GLU A 310 5.42 10.59 -21.46
C GLU A 310 5.54 11.56 -20.28
N ASP A 311 4.43 12.18 -19.84
CA ASP A 311 4.37 13.08 -18.70
C ASP A 311 4.56 12.31 -17.38
N ALA A 312 5.75 12.44 -16.80
CA ALA A 312 6.11 11.78 -15.55
C ALA A 312 5.32 12.30 -14.35
N ASP A 313 4.89 13.57 -14.33
CA ASP A 313 4.09 14.12 -13.22
C ASP A 313 2.66 13.57 -13.27
N PHE A 314 2.09 13.45 -14.46
CA PHE A 314 0.83 12.74 -14.68
C PHE A 314 0.92 11.28 -14.22
N ARG A 315 1.94 10.53 -14.64
CA ARG A 315 2.12 9.14 -14.19
C ARG A 315 2.23 9.04 -12.67
N MET A 316 2.99 9.94 -12.04
CA MET A 316 3.08 9.97 -10.58
C MET A 316 1.76 10.30 -9.90
N LYS A 317 0.93 11.18 -10.43
CA LYS A 317 -0.43 11.43 -9.89
C LYS A 317 -1.28 10.15 -9.92
N VAL A 318 -1.27 9.42 -11.04
CA VAL A 318 -1.98 8.13 -11.17
C VAL A 318 -1.44 7.10 -10.18
N PHE A 319 -0.13 6.94 -10.10
CA PHE A 319 0.46 5.95 -9.20
C PHE A 319 0.22 6.30 -7.72
N LYS A 320 0.30 7.59 -7.33
CA LYS A 320 -0.05 8.01 -5.97
C LYS A 320 -1.50 7.66 -5.64
N HIS A 321 -2.43 7.88 -6.58
CA HIS A 321 -3.83 7.52 -6.40
C HIS A 321 -4.05 6.02 -6.14
N HIS A 322 -3.36 5.15 -6.88
CA HIS A 322 -3.55 3.69 -6.76
C HIS A 322 -2.76 3.05 -5.62
N PHE A 323 -1.55 3.53 -5.33
CA PHE A 323 -0.62 2.88 -4.40
C PHE A 323 -0.46 3.58 -3.05
N GLN A 324 -0.87 4.84 -2.89
CA GLN A 324 -0.72 5.58 -1.62
C GLN A 324 -2.05 6.11 -1.08
N SER A 325 -2.82 6.81 -1.91
CA SER A 325 -4.00 7.55 -1.48
C SER A 325 -5.15 7.40 -2.47
N ASN A 326 -6.08 6.47 -2.20
CA ASN A 326 -7.28 6.30 -3.01
C ASN A 326 -8.48 6.90 -2.27
N ASN A 327 -8.94 8.06 -2.75
CA ASN A 327 -10.11 8.77 -2.23
C ASN A 327 -11.45 8.27 -2.80
N ALA A 328 -11.46 7.09 -3.41
CA ALA A 328 -12.61 6.49 -4.08
C ALA A 328 -13.17 7.30 -5.27
N LEU A 329 -12.47 8.33 -5.74
CA LEU A 329 -12.81 9.00 -6.99
C LEU A 329 -12.41 8.12 -8.20
N PRO A 330 -13.16 8.20 -9.31
CA PRO A 330 -12.81 7.52 -10.56
C PRO A 330 -11.64 8.17 -11.30
N ASN A 331 -11.21 9.37 -10.89
CA ASN A 331 -10.17 10.15 -11.56
C ASN A 331 -9.09 10.58 -10.55
N TYR A 332 -7.84 10.41 -10.96
CA TYR A 332 -6.63 10.87 -10.25
C TYR A 332 -6.34 12.36 -10.50
N LEU A 333 -7.00 12.98 -11.48
CA LEU A 333 -7.03 14.43 -11.69
C LEU A 333 -8.04 15.04 -10.71
N THR A 334 -7.76 14.96 -9.42
CA THR A 334 -8.48 15.78 -8.45
C THR A 334 -7.83 17.16 -8.46
N HIS A 335 -8.60 18.22 -8.73
CA HIS A 335 -8.16 19.56 -8.38
C HIS A 335 -8.63 19.81 -6.95
N ALA A 336 -7.68 20.05 -6.05
CA ALA A 336 -8.03 20.49 -4.70
C ALA A 336 -8.88 21.76 -4.80
N ASN A 337 -9.93 21.86 -3.99
CA ASN A 337 -10.83 23.01 -3.92
C ASN A 337 -11.71 23.26 -5.15
N ASP A 338 -12.04 22.21 -5.92
CA ASP A 338 -13.08 22.33 -6.93
C ASP A 338 -14.41 22.79 -6.31
N SER A 339 -15.03 23.77 -6.96
CA SER A 339 -16.36 24.27 -6.58
C SER A 339 -17.44 23.34 -7.13
N ILE A 340 -18.12 22.64 -6.24
CA ILE A 340 -19.24 21.76 -6.55
C ILE A 340 -20.53 22.58 -6.54
N LYS A 341 -21.30 22.49 -7.63
CA LYS A 341 -22.64 23.09 -7.71
C LYS A 341 -23.67 22.18 -7.05
N LEU A 342 -24.41 22.70 -6.08
CA LEU A 342 -25.41 21.95 -5.32
C LEU A 342 -26.78 22.00 -6.01
N ASP A 343 -27.55 20.92 -5.90
CA ASP A 343 -28.89 20.83 -6.47
C ASP A 343 -29.88 21.65 -5.63
N PRO A 344 -30.48 22.73 -6.18
CA PRO A 344 -31.39 23.58 -5.42
C PRO A 344 -32.71 22.88 -5.04
N LYS A 345 -33.03 21.73 -5.67
CA LYS A 345 -34.23 20.95 -5.37
C LYS A 345 -33.98 19.84 -4.36
N ALA A 346 -32.74 19.63 -3.94
CA ALA A 346 -32.42 18.62 -2.94
C ALA A 346 -32.96 18.99 -1.57
N GLN A 347 -33.30 17.98 -0.77
CA GLN A 347 -33.75 18.16 0.60
C GLN A 347 -32.57 18.44 1.52
N TRP A 348 -32.56 19.57 2.22
CA TRP A 348 -31.55 19.90 3.23
C TRP A 348 -32.03 19.54 4.62
N GLU A 349 -31.15 18.96 5.43
CA GLU A 349 -31.40 18.70 6.84
C GLU A 349 -30.16 19.08 7.65
N ILE A 350 -30.34 19.99 8.62
CA ILE A 350 -29.27 20.44 9.51
C ILE A 350 -29.13 19.40 10.63
N LYS A 351 -27.93 18.86 10.78
CA LYS A 351 -27.58 17.87 11.80
C LYS A 351 -26.80 18.55 12.92
N GLY A 352 -27.52 19.09 13.90
CA GLY A 352 -26.92 19.81 15.03
C GLY A 352 -26.35 18.92 16.15
N GLU A 353 -26.67 17.63 16.16
CA GLU A 353 -26.20 16.67 17.17
C GLU A 353 -24.69 16.42 17.06
N ARG A 354 -23.99 16.30 18.20
CA ARG A 354 -22.54 16.01 18.24
C ARG A 354 -22.17 14.73 17.51
N SER A 355 -22.96 13.66 17.70
CA SER A 355 -22.77 12.37 17.05
C SER A 355 -24.12 11.82 16.60
N TRP A 356 -24.18 11.32 15.36
CA TRP A 356 -25.40 10.76 14.78
C TRP A 356 -25.08 9.71 13.72
N THR A 357 -26.03 8.79 13.53
CA THR A 357 -25.97 7.75 12.49
C THR A 357 -27.26 7.77 11.68
N PHE A 358 -27.13 7.77 10.36
CA PHE A 358 -28.23 7.65 9.41
C PHE A 358 -28.07 6.35 8.63
N MET A 359 -29.08 5.48 8.75
CA MET A 359 -29.16 4.24 7.99
C MET A 359 -30.44 4.22 7.16
N ASN A 360 -30.32 3.91 5.87
CA ASN A 360 -31.49 3.79 5.01
C ASN A 360 -31.31 2.72 3.94
N ARG A 361 -32.36 1.93 3.70
CA ARG A 361 -32.36 0.89 2.67
C ARG A 361 -32.33 1.48 1.26
N LYS A 362 -33.00 2.61 1.02
CA LYS A 362 -33.09 3.23 -0.32
C LYS A 362 -33.38 4.73 -0.22
N ILE A 363 -32.61 5.51 -0.96
CA ILE A 363 -32.84 6.96 -1.09
C ILE A 363 -33.65 7.25 -2.34
N THR A 364 -34.73 8.02 -2.17
CA THR A 364 -35.70 8.32 -3.23
C THR A 364 -35.52 9.72 -3.82
N LYS A 365 -34.89 10.65 -3.10
CA LYS A 365 -34.65 12.04 -3.52
C LYS A 365 -33.23 12.45 -3.14
N ASN A 366 -32.66 13.40 -3.88
CA ASN A 366 -31.39 14.02 -3.52
C ASN A 366 -31.54 14.70 -2.17
N MET A 367 -30.58 14.50 -1.28
CA MET A 367 -30.58 15.11 0.05
C MET A 367 -29.16 15.52 0.47
N TYR A 368 -29.09 16.56 1.29
CA TYR A 368 -27.88 17.11 1.86
C TYR A 368 -28.01 17.14 3.38
N PHE A 369 -27.06 16.52 4.07
CA PHE A 369 -26.90 16.76 5.51
C PHE A 369 -25.87 17.87 5.72
N ALA A 370 -26.29 18.93 6.40
CA ALA A 370 -25.42 20.03 6.78
C ALA A 370 -25.04 19.89 8.25
N VAL A 371 -23.78 19.64 8.54
CA VAL A 371 -23.23 19.53 9.89
C VAL A 371 -22.55 20.85 10.24
N PRO A 372 -23.06 21.63 11.20
CA PRO A 372 -22.48 22.93 11.53
C PRO A 372 -21.14 22.74 12.25
N LEU A 373 -20.16 23.59 11.96
CA LEU A 373 -18.86 23.60 12.63
C LEU A 373 -18.90 24.62 13.78
N ARG A 374 -19.71 24.34 14.81
CA ARG A 374 -19.87 25.26 15.94
C ARG A 374 -18.65 25.19 16.86
N VAL A 375 -17.92 26.30 16.95
CA VAL A 375 -16.79 26.49 17.88
C VAL A 375 -17.25 26.43 19.35
N GLU A 376 -18.51 26.78 19.64
CA GLU A 376 -19.06 26.84 21.00
C GLU A 376 -19.21 25.48 21.70
N GLU A 377 -19.22 24.36 20.95
CA GLU A 377 -19.36 23.01 21.53
C GLU A 377 -18.02 22.39 21.98
N ALA A 378 -16.94 23.18 22.05
CA ALA A 378 -15.58 22.76 22.40
C ALA A 378 -15.05 21.57 21.55
N SER A 379 -15.63 21.36 20.37
CA SER A 379 -15.15 20.39 19.38
C SER A 379 -14.21 21.10 18.41
N ASP A 380 -13.10 20.45 18.07
CA ASP A 380 -12.08 20.98 17.15
C ASP A 380 -11.91 20.11 15.90
N SER A 381 -12.58 18.95 15.85
CA SER A 381 -12.48 17.98 14.79
C SER A 381 -13.81 17.27 14.53
N ILE A 382 -13.93 16.72 13.33
CA ILE A 382 -15.06 15.86 12.92
C ILE A 382 -14.55 14.67 12.13
N ILE A 383 -15.18 13.52 12.36
CA ILE A 383 -15.05 12.35 11.50
C ILE A 383 -16.39 12.00 10.87
N VAL A 384 -16.38 11.72 9.57
CA VAL A 384 -17.53 11.24 8.83
C VAL A 384 -17.19 9.91 8.17
N LEU A 385 -17.93 8.86 8.51
CA LEU A 385 -17.85 7.56 7.87
C LEU A 385 -19.05 7.36 6.96
N SER A 386 -18.82 6.81 5.78
CA SER A 386 -19.86 6.60 4.79
C SER A 386 -19.55 5.44 3.85
N ASN A 387 -20.57 4.73 3.38
CA ASN A 387 -20.46 3.76 2.30
C ASN A 387 -21.04 4.27 0.96
N LEU A 388 -21.25 5.59 0.83
CA LEU A 388 -21.80 6.23 -0.37
C LEU A 388 -21.01 5.87 -1.64
N THR A 389 -21.72 5.53 -2.71
CA THR A 389 -21.06 5.12 -3.98
C THR A 389 -20.71 6.31 -4.87
N ASN A 390 -21.30 7.49 -4.65
CA ASN A 390 -20.90 8.68 -5.38
C ASN A 390 -19.46 9.07 -5.02
N PRO A 391 -18.70 9.55 -6.01
CA PRO A 391 -17.30 9.91 -5.83
C PRO A 391 -17.16 11.19 -5.00
N GLU A 392 -17.88 12.25 -5.38
CA GLU A 392 -17.94 13.50 -4.64
C GLU A 392 -19.16 13.48 -3.72
N TRP A 393 -18.91 13.24 -2.42
CA TRP A 393 -19.96 13.12 -1.42
C TRP A 393 -19.76 14.06 -0.23
N LEU A 394 -18.64 14.77 -0.16
CA LEU A 394 -18.28 15.62 0.97
C LEU A 394 -17.69 16.95 0.49
N CYS A 395 -18.21 18.06 1.01
CA CYS A 395 -17.72 19.40 0.76
C CYS A 395 -18.03 20.31 1.96
N TYR A 396 -17.54 21.55 1.96
CA TYR A 396 -17.93 22.56 2.95
C TYR A 396 -18.40 23.86 2.29
N CYS A 397 -19.26 24.60 2.97
CA CYS A 397 -19.70 25.93 2.57
C CYS A 397 -20.15 26.76 3.77
N ASP A 398 -20.12 28.07 3.60
CA ASP A 398 -20.72 29.02 4.55
C ASP A 398 -22.17 29.29 4.13
N ILE A 399 -23.12 28.99 5.01
CA ILE A 399 -24.52 29.29 4.74
C ILE A 399 -24.73 30.80 4.90
N PRO A 400 -25.23 31.52 3.88
CA PRO A 400 -25.45 32.95 3.99
C PRO A 400 -26.55 33.27 5.00
N VAL A 401 -26.40 34.38 5.74
CA VAL A 401 -27.39 34.86 6.72
C VAL A 401 -28.79 34.92 6.09
N GLY A 402 -29.76 34.26 6.73
CA GLY A 402 -31.16 34.21 6.28
C GLY A 402 -31.47 33.14 5.22
N LYS A 403 -30.47 32.38 4.76
CA LYS A 403 -30.65 31.16 3.95
C LYS A 403 -30.55 29.91 4.81
N THR A 404 -31.01 28.78 4.27
CA THR A 404 -30.91 27.45 4.90
C THR A 404 -30.06 26.48 4.08
N SER A 405 -29.42 26.96 3.02
CA SER A 405 -28.67 26.15 2.06
C SER A 405 -27.63 26.98 1.31
N CYS A 406 -26.65 26.29 0.75
CA CYS A 406 -25.63 26.85 -0.15
C CYS A 406 -25.95 26.52 -1.61
N GLU A 407 -25.51 27.39 -2.52
CA GLU A 407 -25.59 27.15 -3.98
C GLU A 407 -24.35 26.38 -4.49
N THR A 408 -23.20 26.64 -3.89
CA THR A 408 -21.92 26.01 -4.18
C THR A 408 -21.21 25.59 -2.90
N CYS A 409 -20.36 24.57 -2.99
CA CYS A 409 -19.48 24.17 -1.89
C CYS A 409 -18.10 23.77 -2.40
N THR A 410 -17.09 23.84 -1.53
CA THR A 410 -15.71 23.49 -1.84
C THR A 410 -15.45 22.02 -1.55
N SER A 411 -14.97 21.27 -2.54
CA SER A 411 -14.73 19.82 -2.44
C SER A 411 -13.76 19.44 -1.32
N LEU A 412 -14.13 18.47 -0.49
CA LEU A 412 -13.26 17.87 0.54
C LEU A 412 -12.74 16.48 0.14
N SER A 413 -12.79 16.16 -1.14
CA SER A 413 -12.40 14.85 -1.68
C SER A 413 -10.95 14.43 -1.40
N THR A 414 -10.05 15.39 -1.14
CA THR A 414 -8.65 15.12 -0.74
C THR A 414 -8.51 14.54 0.66
N HIS A 415 -9.49 14.77 1.55
CA HIS A 415 -9.51 14.26 2.92
C HIS A 415 -10.17 12.88 3.04
N ILE A 416 -10.74 12.37 1.94
CA ILE A 416 -11.47 11.11 1.92
C ILE A 416 -10.49 9.96 1.70
N ARG A 417 -10.64 8.91 2.51
CA ARG A 417 -9.88 7.66 2.39
C ARG A 417 -10.79 6.45 2.48
N LEU A 418 -10.42 5.37 1.81
CA LEU A 418 -11.11 4.08 1.87
C LEU A 418 -10.71 3.29 3.12
N LEU A 419 -11.64 2.48 3.63
CA LEU A 419 -11.42 1.52 4.71
C LEU A 419 -11.82 0.10 4.28
N PRO A 420 -11.18 -0.95 4.84
CA PRO A 420 -11.59 -2.33 4.63
C PRO A 420 -12.94 -2.65 5.30
N PRO A 421 -13.63 -3.73 4.88
CA PRO A 421 -13.23 -4.69 3.86
C PRO A 421 -13.46 -4.18 2.43
N LEU A 422 -12.74 -4.75 1.45
CA LEU A 422 -12.73 -4.32 0.04
C LEU A 422 -14.12 -4.05 -0.57
N TYR A 423 -15.09 -4.90 -0.29
CA TYR A 423 -16.43 -4.84 -0.89
C TYR A 423 -17.43 -3.99 -0.09
N SER A 424 -17.01 -3.34 0.99
CA SER A 424 -17.87 -2.47 1.80
C SER A 424 -18.10 -1.10 1.18
N ASN A 425 -17.14 -0.62 0.37
CA ASN A 425 -17.06 0.78 -0.05
C ASN A 425 -17.07 1.77 1.11
N THR A 426 -16.67 1.34 2.32
CA THR A 426 -16.55 2.20 3.49
C THR A 426 -15.44 3.22 3.24
N LYS A 427 -15.76 4.48 3.51
CA LYS A 427 -14.89 5.63 3.42
C LYS A 427 -14.95 6.38 4.73
N PHE A 428 -13.88 7.10 5.05
CA PHE A 428 -13.88 8.08 6.11
C PHE A 428 -13.26 9.39 5.63
N ALA A 429 -13.67 10.48 6.26
CA ALA A 429 -12.98 11.75 6.21
C ALA A 429 -12.81 12.24 7.65
N ARG A 430 -11.56 12.50 8.05
CA ARG A 430 -11.20 13.14 9.31
C ARG A 430 -10.77 14.56 8.98
N ILE A 431 -11.39 15.53 9.62
CA ILE A 431 -11.25 16.94 9.26
C ILE A 431 -11.02 17.72 10.55
N SER A 432 -9.91 18.46 10.63
CA SER A 432 -9.68 19.40 11.72
C SER A 432 -10.27 20.76 11.37
N PHE A 433 -10.90 21.43 12.33
CA PHE A 433 -11.44 22.77 12.12
C PHE A 433 -10.36 23.83 11.90
N ARG A 434 -9.08 23.47 12.11
CA ARG A 434 -7.92 24.30 11.79
C ARG A 434 -7.53 24.24 10.32
N ASP A 435 -8.04 23.27 9.55
CA ASP A 435 -7.67 23.05 8.15
C ASP A 435 -8.30 24.09 7.19
N PHE A 436 -9.23 24.91 7.68
CA PHE A 436 -9.96 25.93 6.90
C PHE A 436 -10.31 27.14 7.75
N GLU A 437 -10.53 28.27 7.08
CA GLU A 437 -11.06 29.48 7.71
C GLU A 437 -12.54 29.26 8.05
N VAL A 438 -12.80 28.92 9.32
CA VAL A 438 -14.17 28.71 9.82
C VAL A 438 -14.83 30.06 10.08
N ALA A 439 -15.88 30.37 9.32
CA ALA A 439 -16.82 31.44 9.64
C ALA A 439 -17.85 30.96 10.67
N ASN A 440 -18.64 31.89 11.23
CA ASN A 440 -19.64 31.56 12.24
C ASN A 440 -20.71 30.54 11.77
N ASP A 441 -20.94 30.42 10.46
CA ASP A 441 -21.98 29.54 9.88
C ASP A 441 -21.43 28.56 8.83
N THR A 442 -20.17 28.13 9.00
CA THR A 442 -19.57 27.09 8.16
C THR A 442 -20.19 25.73 8.45
N HIS A 443 -20.54 25.01 7.38
CA HIS A 443 -21.10 23.67 7.45
C HIS A 443 -20.33 22.70 6.56
N ILE A 444 -20.14 21.48 7.06
CA ILE A 444 -19.82 20.33 6.21
C ILE A 444 -21.10 19.79 5.60
N VAL A 445 -21.10 19.64 4.29
CA VAL A 445 -22.23 19.15 3.51
C VAL A 445 -21.94 17.74 3.00
N ILE A 446 -22.77 16.79 3.42
CA ILE A 446 -22.74 15.40 2.98
C ILE A 446 -23.79 15.24 1.87
N SER A 447 -23.35 14.97 0.65
CA SER A 447 -24.16 14.83 -0.56
C SER A 447 -24.61 13.38 -0.78
N ILE A 448 -25.93 13.17 -0.72
CA ILE A 448 -26.56 11.85 -0.85
C ILE A 448 -27.51 11.89 -2.06
N PRO A 449 -27.08 11.38 -3.22
CA PRO A 449 -27.91 11.35 -4.41
C PRO A 449 -29.02 10.30 -4.32
N ALA A 450 -30.11 10.51 -5.06
CA ALA A 450 -31.17 9.54 -5.23
C ALA A 450 -30.67 8.23 -5.85
N GLY A 451 -31.30 7.11 -5.51
CA GLY A 451 -30.98 5.78 -6.06
C GLY A 451 -29.92 5.00 -5.29
N GLN A 452 -29.21 5.64 -4.35
CA GLN A 452 -28.32 4.96 -3.41
C GLN A 452 -29.10 3.93 -2.56
N ARG A 453 -28.44 2.80 -2.24
CA ARG A 453 -29.04 1.66 -1.54
C ARG A 453 -28.16 1.23 -0.37
N LYS A 454 -28.80 0.78 0.72
CA LYS A 454 -28.12 0.30 1.95
C LYS A 454 -27.06 1.27 2.45
N ILE A 455 -27.47 2.52 2.69
CA ILE A 455 -26.56 3.57 3.11
C ILE A 455 -26.40 3.50 4.63
N SER A 456 -25.16 3.66 5.07
CA SER A 456 -24.81 3.99 6.45
C SER A 456 -23.90 5.21 6.42
N ILE A 457 -24.30 6.26 7.13
CA ILE A 457 -23.52 7.47 7.35
C ILE A 457 -23.46 7.69 8.84
N THR A 458 -22.25 7.86 9.36
CA THR A 458 -22.04 8.20 10.77
C THR A 458 -21.15 9.43 10.83
N SER A 459 -21.54 10.41 11.62
CA SER A 459 -20.78 11.62 11.86
C SER A 459 -20.58 11.79 13.35
N ASP A 460 -19.36 12.13 13.76
CA ASP A 460 -18.99 12.35 15.16
C ASP A 460 -18.06 13.57 15.25
N ARG A 461 -18.53 14.65 15.88
CA ARG A 461 -17.72 15.82 16.24
C ARG A 461 -17.10 15.57 17.61
N TYR A 462 -15.81 15.85 17.74
CA TYR A 462 -15.10 15.58 18.97
C TYR A 462 -14.03 16.63 19.26
N ASN A 463 -13.60 16.65 20.53
CA ASN A 463 -12.42 17.36 20.96
C ASN A 463 -11.22 16.40 20.88
N SER A 464 -10.17 16.81 20.16
CA SER A 464 -8.95 16.02 19.96
C SER A 464 -8.32 15.59 21.29
N ASP A 465 -8.36 16.42 22.33
CA ASP A 465 -7.81 16.10 23.66
C ASP A 465 -8.50 14.89 24.32
N GLU A 466 -9.76 14.60 23.95
CA GLU A 466 -10.53 13.45 24.47
C GLU A 466 -10.36 12.18 23.64
N ARG A 467 -9.79 12.28 22.43
CA ARG A 467 -9.75 11.20 21.42
C ARG A 467 -8.34 10.80 20.99
N HIS A 468 -7.38 11.72 21.12
CA HIS A 468 -5.97 11.51 20.82
C HIS A 468 -5.26 11.21 22.14
N LEU A 469 -5.22 9.92 22.47
CA LEU A 469 -4.69 9.44 23.73
C LEU A 469 -3.21 9.07 23.55
N VAL A 470 -2.42 9.21 24.60
CA VAL A 470 -1.00 8.83 24.57
C VAL A 470 -0.79 7.63 25.48
N TYR A 471 -0.18 6.60 24.94
CA TYR A 471 0.27 5.44 25.70
C TYR A 471 1.78 5.28 25.57
N HIS A 472 2.47 5.47 26.68
CA HIS A 472 3.91 5.23 26.77
C HIS A 472 4.16 3.73 26.91
N LEU A 473 4.79 3.16 25.89
CA LEU A 473 5.18 1.76 25.90
C LEU A 473 6.39 1.58 26.85
N PRO A 474 6.41 0.49 27.64
CA PRO A 474 7.57 0.16 28.46
C PRO A 474 8.82 0.04 27.59
N ASN A 475 9.97 0.50 28.10
CA ASN A 475 11.23 0.37 27.37
C ASN A 475 11.61 -1.11 27.20
N SER A 476 12.42 -1.41 26.19
CA SER A 476 12.85 -2.78 25.88
C SER A 476 13.53 -3.48 27.07
N TRP A 477 14.26 -2.76 27.92
CA TRP A 477 14.84 -3.29 29.16
C TRP A 477 13.80 -3.58 30.24
N ASP A 478 12.80 -2.71 30.41
CA ASP A 478 11.70 -2.94 31.36
C ASP A 478 10.88 -4.16 30.95
N SER A 479 10.68 -4.37 29.64
CA SER A 479 9.99 -5.55 29.12
C SER A 479 10.74 -6.87 29.35
N VAL A 480 12.08 -6.83 29.42
CA VAL A 480 12.94 -8.00 29.68
C VAL A 480 13.11 -8.27 31.18
N ILE A 481 13.24 -7.22 32.01
CA ILE A 481 13.43 -7.33 33.46
C ILE A 481 12.11 -7.70 34.18
N SER A 482 10.95 -7.35 33.61
CA SER A 482 9.63 -7.67 34.17
C SER A 482 9.23 -9.16 34.07
N TYR A 483 10.05 -9.98 33.40
CA TYR A 483 10.00 -11.44 33.46
C TYR A 483 10.75 -11.90 34.73
N PRO A 484 10.12 -12.01 35.93
CA PRO A 484 8.84 -12.69 36.16
C PRO A 484 8.00 -12.10 37.33
N ILE A 485 7.37 -10.92 37.19
CA ILE A 485 6.38 -10.41 38.17
C ILE A 485 5.05 -9.93 37.53
N SER A 486 4.89 -9.97 36.20
CA SER A 486 3.61 -9.60 35.54
C SER A 486 3.14 -10.60 34.47
N ALA A 487 3.47 -11.88 34.64
CA ALA A 487 3.30 -12.93 33.64
C ALA A 487 1.85 -13.39 33.36
N THR A 488 0.81 -12.69 33.82
CA THR A 488 -0.57 -13.02 33.42
C THR A 488 -1.47 -11.81 33.09
N ASP A 489 -1.13 -10.58 33.48
CA ASP A 489 -2.00 -9.40 33.28
C ASP A 489 -1.24 -8.07 33.12
N GLY A 490 -0.07 -8.08 32.47
CA GLY A 490 0.64 -6.85 32.03
C GLY A 490 -0.09 -6.06 30.93
N ALA A 491 -1.42 -6.10 30.92
CA ALA A 491 -2.28 -5.47 29.92
C ALA A 491 -2.60 -4.03 30.33
N ALA A 492 -2.24 -3.05 29.51
CA ALA A 492 -2.86 -1.74 29.66
C ALA A 492 -4.32 -1.82 29.24
N MET A 493 -5.19 -1.35 30.12
CA MET A 493 -6.63 -1.36 29.90
C MET A 493 -7.15 0.07 29.82
N LEU A 494 -7.80 0.38 28.71
CA LEU A 494 -8.43 1.67 28.50
C LEU A 494 -9.91 1.45 28.20
N ARG A 495 -10.78 2.08 29.00
CA ARG A 495 -12.22 2.10 28.71
C ARG A 495 -12.50 3.21 27.71
N ILE A 496 -13.15 2.83 26.63
CA ILE A 496 -13.51 3.74 25.54
C ILE A 496 -14.84 4.39 25.89
N GLN A 497 -14.96 5.72 25.74
CA GLN A 497 -16.21 6.41 26.05
C GLN A 497 -17.34 5.92 25.15
N ASN A 498 -18.56 5.98 25.68
CA ASN A 498 -19.75 5.53 25.00
C ASN A 498 -20.03 6.37 23.74
N GLN A 499 -20.60 5.75 22.70
CA GLN A 499 -21.05 6.40 21.45
C GLN A 499 -19.94 7.11 20.63
N SER A 500 -18.68 6.88 20.98
CA SER A 500 -17.54 7.43 20.25
C SER A 500 -17.21 6.55 19.04
N VAL A 501 -17.06 7.16 17.87
CA VAL A 501 -16.87 6.44 16.60
C VAL A 501 -15.40 6.32 16.23
N PHE A 502 -14.54 7.14 16.82
CA PHE A 502 -13.11 7.20 16.51
C PHE A 502 -12.27 7.45 17.76
N TYR A 503 -11.11 6.79 17.83
CA TYR A 503 -10.01 7.13 18.73
C TYR A 503 -8.67 6.99 18.00
N SER A 504 -7.71 7.83 18.37
CA SER A 504 -6.30 7.70 17.98
C SER A 504 -5.47 7.48 19.24
N LEU A 505 -4.71 6.39 19.31
CA LEU A 505 -3.80 6.12 20.41
C LEU A 505 -2.36 6.24 19.93
N HIS A 506 -1.65 7.26 20.39
CA HIS A 506 -0.22 7.46 20.16
C HIS A 506 0.56 6.43 20.96
N LEU A 507 1.44 5.70 20.28
CA LEU A 507 2.25 4.64 20.84
C LEU A 507 3.66 5.18 21.10
N ALA A 508 3.75 6.06 22.09
CA ALA A 508 5.00 6.71 22.47
C ALA A 508 6.04 5.67 22.90
N GLY A 509 7.24 5.75 22.34
CA GLY A 509 8.33 4.80 22.58
C GLY A 509 8.38 3.61 21.62
N LEU A 510 7.40 3.42 20.73
CA LEU A 510 7.48 2.40 19.66
C LEU A 510 8.46 2.85 18.57
N ALA A 511 9.72 2.47 18.71
CA ALA A 511 10.79 2.89 17.79
C ALA A 511 11.46 1.74 17.01
N LEU A 512 11.44 0.51 17.56
CA LEU A 512 12.19 -0.62 17.02
C LEU A 512 11.26 -1.73 16.51
N PRO A 513 11.59 -2.39 15.38
CA PRO A 513 10.91 -3.60 14.89
C PRO A 513 10.87 -4.73 15.91
N THR A 514 11.87 -4.79 16.81
CA THR A 514 12.02 -5.83 17.85
C THR A 514 10.95 -5.83 18.93
N THR A 515 10.13 -4.78 19.02
CA THR A 515 9.04 -4.70 20.00
C THR A 515 7.71 -4.96 19.32
N ALA A 516 6.97 -5.95 19.83
CA ALA A 516 5.65 -6.31 19.32
C ALA A 516 4.60 -6.30 20.44
N TYR A 517 3.44 -5.72 20.13
CA TYR A 517 2.25 -5.72 20.99
C TYR A 517 1.05 -6.25 20.22
N LYS A 518 0.04 -6.69 20.94
CA LYS A 518 -1.26 -7.07 20.39
C LYS A 518 -2.32 -6.15 20.97
N ALA A 519 -2.97 -5.38 20.11
CA ALA A 519 -4.13 -4.59 20.47
C ALA A 519 -5.39 -5.45 20.36
N LEU A 520 -6.18 -5.49 21.41
CA LEU A 520 -7.47 -6.17 21.47
C LEU A 520 -8.56 -5.17 21.81
N ILE A 521 -9.54 -5.03 20.93
CA ILE A 521 -10.76 -4.28 21.18
C ILE A 521 -11.88 -5.25 21.53
N ILE A 522 -12.27 -5.22 22.79
CA ILE A 522 -13.24 -6.14 23.38
C ILE A 522 -14.58 -5.41 23.50
N PRO A 523 -15.65 -5.90 22.84
CA PRO A 523 -16.99 -5.37 23.04
C PRO A 523 -17.51 -5.81 24.42
N LEU A 524 -17.77 -4.85 25.30
CA LEU A 524 -18.37 -5.08 26.62
C LEU A 524 -19.89 -5.26 26.54
N GLY A 525 -20.51 -4.72 25.50
CA GLY A 525 -21.94 -4.83 25.24
C GLY A 525 -22.33 -4.04 24.00
N CYS A 526 -23.25 -4.59 23.22
CA CYS A 526 -23.70 -4.02 21.95
C CYS A 526 -25.22 -3.97 21.90
N ARG A 527 -25.79 -2.89 21.34
CA ARG A 527 -27.25 -2.80 21.14
C ARG A 527 -27.69 -3.85 20.12
N ARG A 528 -28.91 -4.38 20.29
CA ARG A 528 -29.49 -5.31 19.32
C ARG A 528 -29.88 -4.57 18.04
N HIS A 529 -29.28 -4.94 16.92
CA HIS A 529 -29.71 -4.53 15.58
C HIS A 529 -29.32 -5.61 14.57
N SER A 530 -29.94 -5.57 13.38
CA SER A 530 -29.61 -6.48 12.28
C SER A 530 -28.38 -5.97 11.54
N ALA A 531 -27.19 -6.36 12.03
CA ALA A 531 -25.93 -5.96 11.44
C ALA A 531 -25.74 -6.53 10.03
N GLU A 532 -25.22 -5.72 9.11
CA GLU A 532 -24.82 -6.18 7.78
C GLU A 532 -23.46 -6.90 7.81
N SER A 533 -23.14 -7.67 6.76
CA SER A 533 -21.92 -8.50 6.72
C SER A 533 -20.61 -7.71 6.80
N ASN A 534 -20.62 -6.46 6.32
CA ASN A 534 -19.47 -5.56 6.30
C ASN A 534 -19.54 -4.48 7.40
N GLU A 535 -20.47 -4.60 8.35
CA GLU A 535 -20.63 -3.69 9.47
C GLU A 535 -19.82 -4.19 10.67
N GLY A 536 -19.06 -3.30 11.31
CA GLY A 536 -18.13 -3.70 12.37
C GLY A 536 -17.17 -2.61 12.81
N SER A 537 -16.08 -3.03 13.43
CA SER A 537 -14.99 -2.16 13.89
C SER A 537 -13.73 -2.40 13.06
N ILE A 538 -12.96 -1.34 12.87
CA ILE A 538 -11.71 -1.37 12.10
C ILE A 538 -10.59 -0.80 12.97
N LEU A 539 -9.48 -1.53 13.03
CA LEU A 539 -8.24 -1.06 13.63
C LEU A 539 -7.26 -0.74 12.52
N ARG A 540 -6.56 0.37 12.64
CA ARG A 540 -5.49 0.77 11.73
C ARG A 540 -4.28 1.18 12.55
N LEU A 541 -3.15 0.49 12.36
CA LEU A 541 -1.86 0.99 12.79
C LEU A 541 -1.31 1.86 11.66
N ASN A 542 -1.01 3.12 11.94
CA ASN A 542 -0.33 4.02 11.01
C ASN A 542 1.07 4.35 11.54
N VAL A 543 2.08 4.24 10.69
CA VAL A 543 3.49 4.52 10.98
C VAL A 543 3.94 5.62 10.00
N PRO A 544 3.94 6.89 10.43
CA PRO A 544 4.08 8.02 9.51
C PRO A 544 5.39 8.06 8.72
N TRP A 545 6.53 7.82 9.37
CA TRP A 545 7.86 7.96 8.73
C TRP A 545 8.09 6.97 7.58
N SER A 546 7.41 5.82 7.61
CA SER A 546 7.57 4.79 6.60
C SER A 546 6.36 4.63 5.68
N ASN A 547 5.30 5.42 5.88
CA ASN A 547 4.01 5.23 5.21
C ASN A 547 3.52 3.77 5.33
N GLU A 548 3.75 3.14 6.50
CA GLU A 548 3.24 1.80 6.78
C GLU A 548 1.91 1.90 7.51
N GLU A 549 0.89 1.35 6.88
CA GLU A 549 -0.42 1.14 7.45
C GLU A 549 -0.73 -0.36 7.48
N THR A 550 -1.30 -0.83 8.59
CA THR A 550 -1.83 -2.20 8.73
C THR A 550 -3.25 -2.13 9.27
N TYR A 551 -4.15 -2.92 8.68
CA TYR A 551 -5.57 -2.88 9.01
C TYR A 551 -6.06 -4.20 9.56
N SER A 552 -7.06 -4.15 10.43
CA SER A 552 -7.82 -5.32 10.88
C SER A 552 -9.29 -4.96 10.97
N PHE A 553 -10.15 -5.78 10.35
CA PHE A 553 -11.60 -5.65 10.41
C PHE A 553 -12.18 -6.75 11.29
N SER A 554 -13.12 -6.38 12.16
CA SER A 554 -13.93 -7.35 12.92
C SER A 554 -15.40 -7.02 12.76
N SER A 555 -16.20 -8.05 12.47
CA SER A 555 -17.65 -7.92 12.33
C SER A 555 -18.29 -7.39 13.60
N TYR A 556 -19.46 -6.77 13.46
CA TYR A 556 -20.23 -6.23 14.58
C TYR A 556 -20.34 -7.18 15.78
N GLY A 557 -20.06 -6.65 16.97
CA GLY A 557 -20.14 -7.38 18.24
C GLY A 557 -19.04 -8.42 18.47
N LYS A 558 -18.07 -8.56 17.56
CA LYS A 558 -16.89 -9.43 17.75
C LYS A 558 -15.69 -8.65 18.26
N MET A 559 -14.78 -9.36 18.92
CA MET A 559 -13.48 -8.81 19.31
C MET A 559 -12.66 -8.49 18.07
N ALA A 560 -12.05 -7.30 18.02
CA ALA A 560 -11.08 -6.96 16.99
C ALA A 560 -9.66 -7.12 17.54
N SER A 561 -8.73 -7.56 16.71
CA SER A 561 -7.33 -7.69 17.10
C SER A 561 -6.39 -7.21 16.00
N LEU A 562 -5.36 -6.46 16.36
CA LEU A 562 -4.32 -6.02 15.45
C LEU A 562 -2.94 -6.20 16.11
N MET A 563 -2.00 -6.74 15.36
CA MET A 563 -0.60 -6.81 15.79
C MET A 563 0.07 -5.46 15.56
N ILE A 564 0.61 -4.89 16.62
CA ILE A 564 1.42 -3.67 16.62
C ILE A 564 2.88 -4.11 16.53
N LYS A 565 3.44 -4.08 15.32
CA LYS A 565 4.85 -4.38 15.06
C LYS A 565 5.33 -3.57 13.84
N LEU A 566 6.46 -2.88 14.00
CA LEU A 566 7.06 -2.07 12.94
C LEU A 566 7.81 -2.97 11.95
N GLN A 567 7.83 -2.62 10.66
CA GLN A 567 8.75 -3.25 9.70
C GLN A 567 9.94 -2.35 9.37
N THR A 568 9.76 -1.04 9.47
CA THR A 568 10.85 -0.05 9.36
C THR A 568 11.11 0.59 10.72
N PRO A 569 12.35 0.57 11.23
CA PRO A 569 12.70 1.27 12.46
C PRO A 569 12.47 2.78 12.31
N ARG A 570 12.26 3.45 13.44
CA ARG A 570 12.21 4.91 13.49
C ARG A 570 13.55 5.48 13.00
N PRO A 571 13.56 6.42 12.04
CA PRO A 571 14.78 7.03 11.54
C PRO A 571 15.56 7.75 12.64
N LEU A 572 16.89 7.66 12.61
CA LEU A 572 17.77 8.36 13.56
C LEU A 572 17.60 9.89 13.52
N SER A 573 17.24 10.45 12.37
CA SER A 573 16.94 11.89 12.22
C SER A 573 15.75 12.34 13.06
N LEU A 574 14.86 11.43 13.42
CA LEU A 574 13.68 11.67 14.26
C LEU A 574 13.86 11.16 15.69
N ALA A 575 15.07 10.74 16.08
CA ALA A 575 15.33 10.09 17.37
C ALA A 575 15.26 11.05 18.57
N TRP A 576 15.42 12.36 18.33
CA TRP A 576 15.42 13.40 19.37
C TRP A 576 14.16 14.27 19.36
N ASP A 577 13.34 14.14 18.31
CA ASP A 577 12.09 14.87 18.15
C ASP A 577 10.93 14.04 18.71
N TRP A 578 10.73 14.13 20.03
CA TRP A 578 9.60 13.50 20.73
C TRP A 578 8.43 14.47 20.88
N HIS A 579 8.28 15.44 19.96
CA HIS A 579 7.09 16.28 19.97
C HIS A 579 5.85 15.43 19.70
N LEU A 580 4.80 15.67 20.51
CA LEU A 580 3.47 15.06 20.45
C LEU A 580 2.70 15.54 19.20
N ASP A 581 3.28 15.35 18.02
CA ASP A 581 2.61 15.65 16.76
C ASP A 581 2.14 14.33 16.12
N ASP A 582 0.90 14.33 15.65
CA ASP A 582 0.25 13.26 14.87
C ASP A 582 1.12 12.81 13.68
N SER A 583 2.04 13.67 13.24
CA SER A 583 2.90 13.50 12.07
C SER A 583 4.16 12.64 12.31
N VAL A 584 4.58 12.40 13.56
CA VAL A 584 5.90 11.79 13.86
C VAL A 584 5.81 10.42 14.53
N GLU A 585 4.79 10.21 15.39
CA GLU A 585 4.67 8.98 16.17
C GLU A 585 3.70 7.96 15.56
N PRO A 586 3.94 6.65 15.77
CA PRO A 586 3.01 5.64 15.28
C PRO A 586 1.74 5.67 16.13
N HIS A 587 0.59 5.54 15.47
CA HIS A 587 -0.71 5.62 16.14
C HIS A 587 -1.60 4.44 15.77
N LEU A 588 -2.30 3.93 16.78
CA LEU A 588 -3.38 2.96 16.62
C LEU A 588 -4.70 3.74 16.52
N GLU A 589 -5.23 3.82 15.32
CA GLU A 589 -6.56 4.35 15.05
C GLU A 589 -7.61 3.25 15.18
N MET A 590 -8.71 3.60 15.83
CA MET A 590 -9.82 2.70 16.13
C MET A 590 -11.10 3.32 15.59
N PHE A 591 -11.64 2.76 14.52
CA PHE A 591 -12.96 3.10 13.98
C PHE A 591 -13.97 2.12 14.59
N LEU A 592 -14.79 2.62 15.50
CA LEU A 592 -15.62 1.82 16.39
C LEU A 592 -17.11 1.98 16.06
N HIS A 593 -17.86 0.90 16.24
CA HIS A 593 -19.29 0.95 15.98
C HIS A 593 -20.03 1.71 17.11
N PRO A 594 -20.83 2.75 16.81
CA PRO A 594 -21.45 3.61 17.84
C PRO A 594 -22.43 2.89 18.77
N TYR A 595 -22.93 1.72 18.37
CA TYR A 595 -23.86 0.89 19.14
C TYR A 595 -23.21 -0.02 20.19
N CYS A 596 -21.89 -0.06 20.24
CA CYS A 596 -21.15 -0.93 21.15
C CYS A 596 -20.31 -0.11 22.15
N HIS A 597 -20.11 -0.70 23.31
CA HIS A 597 -19.17 -0.24 24.32
C HIS A 597 -17.91 -1.09 24.23
N TYR A 598 -16.75 -0.46 24.25
CA TYR A 598 -15.49 -1.15 24.01
C TYR A 598 -14.49 -0.94 25.15
N GLN A 599 -13.63 -1.93 25.30
CA GLN A 599 -12.43 -1.85 26.11
C GLN A 599 -11.22 -2.19 25.23
N LEU A 600 -10.21 -1.33 25.25
CA LEU A 600 -8.91 -1.64 24.67
C LEU A 600 -8.05 -2.36 25.69
N ARG A 601 -7.46 -3.49 25.29
CA ARG A 601 -6.36 -4.15 25.98
C ARG A 601 -5.14 -4.18 25.07
N LEU A 602 -4.01 -3.65 25.54
CA LEU A 602 -2.71 -3.77 24.88
C LEU A 602 -1.88 -4.84 25.59
N LEU A 603 -1.46 -5.87 24.87
CA LEU A 603 -0.66 -6.98 25.40
C LEU A 603 0.72 -6.97 24.78
N ALA A 604 1.80 -7.00 25.58
CA ALA A 604 3.13 -7.25 25.05
C ALA A 604 3.21 -8.69 24.49
N SER A 605 3.76 -8.86 23.29
CA SER A 605 3.97 -10.18 22.69
C SER A 605 5.46 -10.52 22.69
N ALA A 606 5.90 -11.27 23.71
CA ALA A 606 7.27 -11.75 23.79
C ALA A 606 7.66 -12.70 22.64
N PRO A 607 6.81 -13.66 22.19
CA PRO A 607 7.13 -14.53 21.06
C PRO A 607 7.39 -13.73 19.78
N ASP A 608 6.46 -12.85 19.40
CA ASP A 608 6.63 -12.00 18.20
C ASP A 608 7.84 -11.07 18.33
N SER A 609 8.11 -10.52 19.52
CA SER A 609 9.29 -9.68 19.75
C SER A 609 10.61 -10.44 19.55
N LEU A 610 10.66 -11.71 19.95
CA LEU A 610 11.82 -12.58 19.72
C LEU A 610 11.97 -12.95 18.23
N GLY A 611 10.87 -13.28 17.54
CA GLY A 611 10.87 -13.54 16.10
C GLY A 611 11.35 -12.33 15.29
N GLN A 612 10.98 -11.12 15.69
CA GLN A 612 11.46 -9.87 15.06
C GLN A 612 12.96 -9.64 15.28
N LYS A 613 13.50 -9.92 16.48
CA LYS A 613 14.93 -9.81 16.77
C LYS A 613 15.77 -10.72 15.89
N TYR A 614 15.31 -11.95 15.64
CA TYR A 614 16.02 -12.88 14.75
C TYR A 614 16.17 -12.32 13.34
N LEU A 615 15.14 -11.66 12.81
CA LEU A 615 15.15 -11.05 11.48
C LEU A 615 16.03 -9.78 11.40
N GLU A 616 16.33 -9.13 12.52
CA GLU A 616 17.24 -7.98 12.58
C GLU A 616 18.72 -8.40 12.67
N TRP A 617 19.03 -9.59 13.22
CA TRP A 617 20.40 -10.07 13.41
C TRP A 617 21.15 -10.36 12.09
N ASP A 618 20.44 -10.55 10.98
CA ASP A 618 21.01 -10.65 9.63
C ASP A 618 21.34 -9.27 9.02
N CYS A 619 21.12 -8.17 9.74
CA CYS A 619 21.46 -6.81 9.34
C CYS A 619 22.43 -6.17 10.35
N PRO A 620 23.74 -6.43 10.29
CA PRO A 620 24.69 -5.49 10.87
C PRO A 620 24.52 -4.14 10.14
N GLY A 621 24.37 -3.08 10.94
CA GLY A 621 24.21 -1.69 10.49
C GLY A 621 25.42 -1.15 9.76
#